data_AF-A0A447PU57-F1
#
_entry.id   AF-A0A447PU57-F1
#
_cell.length_a   1.000
_cell.length_b   1.000
_cell.length_c   1.000
_cell.angle_alpha   90.00
_cell.angle_beta   90.00
_cell.angle_gamma   90.00
#
_symmetry.space_group_name_H-M   'P 1'
#
loop_
_entity.id
_entity.type
_entity.pdbx_description
1 polymer ?
#
loop_
_entity_poly.entity_id
_entity_poly.type
_entity_poly.pdbx_seq_one_letter_code
_entity_poly.pdbx_strand_id
1 'polypeptide(L)'
;MPFRTGVRSWIPEGTNVSIGRNELTIANLLKQQGYDTAMMGKLHLNAGGDRTDQPQPKELGFDYSLVNPAGFVTDATLDNAKERPRYGVVHPTGWMRNGKHIDRADSISGEFVSSEVVNWLDNKKDDKTVLLIRCLYGSSQPAGLAEKNTSICIHNT
;
A
#
# COMPACT_ATOMS: atom_id res chain seq x y z
N MET A 1 14.87 8.20 -14.76
CA MET A 1 13.94 7.67 -15.80
C MET A 1 13.65 6.21 -15.50
N PRO A 2 12.38 5.79 -15.34
CA PRO A 2 12.02 4.46 -14.84
C PRO A 2 12.28 3.31 -15.83
N PHE A 3 12.55 3.60 -17.11
CA PHE A 3 12.62 2.58 -18.17
C PHE A 3 13.72 1.53 -17.99
N ARG A 4 14.72 1.80 -17.14
CA ARG A 4 15.79 0.86 -16.82
C ARG A 4 15.34 -0.27 -15.89
N THR A 5 14.29 -0.05 -15.10
CA THR A 5 13.83 -0.99 -14.07
C THR A 5 12.71 -1.93 -14.55
N GLY A 6 12.41 -1.92 -15.86
CA GLY A 6 11.38 -2.79 -16.47
C GLY A 6 9.97 -2.19 -16.54
N VAL A 7 9.71 -1.08 -15.83
CA VAL A 7 8.39 -0.42 -15.82
C VAL A 7 8.41 0.82 -16.71
N ARG A 8 7.54 0.85 -17.72
CA ARG A 8 7.47 1.93 -18.74
C ARG A 8 6.20 2.78 -18.68
N SER A 9 5.15 2.27 -18.06
CA SER A 9 3.83 2.91 -17.96
C SER A 9 3.02 2.21 -16.84
N TRP A 10 1.70 2.08 -17.01
CA TRP A 10 0.86 1.31 -16.08
C TRP A 10 1.23 -0.18 -16.10
N ILE A 11 0.98 -0.87 -14.99
CA ILE A 11 1.20 -2.31 -14.85
C ILE A 11 -0.16 -3.00 -14.94
N PRO A 12 -0.49 -3.68 -16.05
CA PRO A 12 -1.73 -4.43 -16.15
C PRO A 12 -1.66 -5.70 -15.29
N GLU A 13 -2.77 -6.01 -14.63
CA GLU A 13 -2.92 -7.24 -13.85
C GLU A 13 -2.70 -8.48 -14.74
N GLY A 14 -2.11 -9.53 -14.17
CA GLY A 14 -1.86 -10.80 -14.90
C GLY A 14 -0.72 -10.75 -15.91
N THR A 15 -0.11 -9.60 -16.17
CA THR A 15 1.03 -9.49 -17.12
C THR A 15 2.39 -9.75 -16.44
N ASN A 16 3.45 -9.87 -17.25
CA ASN A 16 4.83 -10.05 -16.78
C ASN A 16 5.56 -8.71 -16.56
N VAL A 17 4.81 -7.61 -16.43
CA VAL A 17 5.38 -6.29 -16.14
C VAL A 17 5.55 -6.16 -14.62
N SER A 18 6.78 -6.01 -14.18
CA SER A 18 7.13 -5.75 -12.77
C SER A 18 8.48 -5.04 -12.71
N ILE A 19 8.83 -4.55 -11.53
CA ILE A 19 10.21 -4.15 -11.26
C ILE A 19 11.14 -5.37 -11.43
N GLY A 20 12.32 -5.15 -12.04
CA GLY A 20 13.29 -6.21 -12.23
C GLY A 20 13.74 -6.86 -10.91
N ARG A 21 13.92 -8.18 -10.89
CA ARG A 21 14.35 -8.94 -9.69
C ARG A 21 15.71 -8.51 -9.13
N ASN A 22 16.57 -7.93 -9.97
CA ASN A 22 17.91 -7.50 -9.59
C ASN A 22 17.98 -6.01 -9.20
N GLU A 23 16.84 -5.31 -9.17
CA GLU A 23 16.77 -3.92 -8.76
C GLU A 23 16.88 -3.82 -7.24
N LEU A 24 17.77 -2.94 -6.76
CA LEU A 24 17.90 -2.63 -5.35
C LEU A 24 17.11 -1.37 -5.03
N THR A 25 16.21 -1.47 -4.05
CA THR A 25 15.48 -0.31 -3.54
C THR A 25 16.28 0.38 -2.42
N ILE A 26 15.85 1.59 -2.06
CA ILE A 26 16.39 2.27 -0.89
C ILE A 26 16.16 1.47 0.41
N ALA A 27 15.06 0.70 0.48
CA ALA A 27 14.76 -0.17 1.60
C ALA A 27 15.74 -1.34 1.67
N ASN A 28 16.11 -1.94 0.54
CA ASN A 28 17.17 -2.96 0.51
C ASN A 28 18.50 -2.41 1.07
N LEU A 29 18.89 -1.19 0.67
CA LEU A 29 20.13 -0.56 1.12
C LEU A 29 20.08 -0.22 2.62
N LEU A 30 18.99 0.37 3.10
CA LEU A 30 18.85 0.75 4.52
C LEU A 30 18.72 -0.47 5.44
N LYS A 31 18.05 -1.53 4.97
CA LYS A 31 18.00 -2.80 5.69
C LYS A 31 19.40 -3.39 5.90
N GLN A 32 20.30 -3.30 4.92
CA GLN A 32 21.70 -3.72 5.08
C GLN A 32 22.47 -2.88 6.11
N GLN A 33 22.03 -1.64 6.37
CA GLN A 33 22.58 -0.77 7.41
C GLN A 33 21.90 -0.97 8.78
N GLY A 34 21.04 -1.98 8.92
CA GLY A 34 20.38 -2.30 10.18
C GLY A 34 19.11 -1.48 10.47
N TYR A 35 18.52 -0.83 9.47
CA TYR A 35 17.24 -0.14 9.62
C TYR A 35 16.09 -1.15 9.63
N ASP A 36 15.09 -0.86 10.44
CA ASP A 36 13.79 -1.51 10.29
C ASP A 36 13.00 -0.84 9.17
N THR A 37 12.47 -1.65 8.27
CA THR A 37 11.87 -1.18 7.03
C THR A 37 10.40 -1.57 6.96
N ALA A 38 9.54 -0.58 6.73
CA ALA A 38 8.10 -0.77 6.66
C ALA A 38 7.48 -0.06 5.46
N MET A 39 6.53 -0.73 4.81
CA MET A 39 5.75 -0.18 3.71
C MET A 39 4.26 -0.29 4.03
N MET A 40 3.54 0.83 4.00
CA MET A 40 2.08 0.84 4.18
C MET A 40 1.39 1.63 3.07
N GLY A 41 0.42 1.01 2.40
CA GLY A 41 -0.41 1.64 1.37
C GLY A 41 -0.16 1.09 -0.04
N LYS A 42 -0.12 1.97 -1.04
CA LYS A 42 0.00 1.60 -2.45
C LYS A 42 1.41 1.13 -2.81
N LEU A 43 1.55 -0.09 -3.34
CA LEU A 43 2.81 -0.60 -3.89
C LEU A 43 2.88 -0.38 -5.40
N HIS A 44 2.04 -1.09 -6.17
CA HIS A 44 1.92 -0.97 -7.63
C HIS A 44 3.26 -1.03 -8.40
N LEU A 45 4.12 -1.97 -8.00
CA LEU A 45 5.41 -2.29 -8.65
C LEU A 45 5.44 -3.70 -9.27
N ASN A 46 4.34 -4.44 -9.16
CA ASN A 46 4.14 -5.77 -9.72
C ASN A 46 2.70 -5.89 -10.21
N ALA A 47 2.41 -6.96 -10.95
CA ALA A 47 1.12 -7.23 -11.56
C ALA A 47 0.12 -7.93 -10.62
N GLY A 48 0.46 -8.06 -9.33
CA GLY A 48 -0.39 -8.71 -8.33
C GLY A 48 0.37 -9.20 -7.11
N GLY A 49 -0.35 -9.27 -5.98
CA GLY A 49 0.19 -9.77 -4.72
C GLY A 49 0.44 -11.27 -4.68
N ASP A 50 -0.31 -12.03 -5.48
CA ASP A 50 -0.23 -13.49 -5.55
C ASP A 50 0.86 -14.00 -6.52
N ARG A 51 1.58 -13.08 -7.17
CA ARG A 51 2.62 -13.39 -8.16
C ARG A 51 3.92 -13.79 -7.46
N THR A 52 4.17 -15.09 -7.34
CA THR A 52 5.44 -15.64 -6.82
C THR A 52 6.61 -15.47 -7.80
N ASP A 53 6.29 -15.24 -9.07
CA ASP A 53 7.24 -15.00 -10.15
C ASP A 53 7.71 -13.53 -10.23
N GLN A 54 7.17 -12.63 -9.39
CA GLN A 54 7.50 -11.21 -9.37
C GLN A 54 7.92 -10.73 -7.97
N PRO A 55 8.77 -9.69 -7.86
CA PRO A 55 9.20 -9.19 -6.56
C PRO A 55 8.04 -8.74 -5.68
N GLN A 56 7.99 -9.30 -4.48
CA GLN A 56 7.05 -8.90 -3.42
C GLN A 56 7.71 -7.90 -2.43
N PRO A 57 6.95 -7.21 -1.56
CA PRO A 57 7.50 -6.21 -0.63
C PRO A 57 8.73 -6.67 0.15
N LYS A 58 8.76 -7.94 0.55
CA LYS A 58 9.89 -8.53 1.26
C LYS A 58 11.17 -8.58 0.42
N GLU A 59 11.07 -8.93 -0.87
CA GLU A 59 12.19 -8.92 -1.82
C GLU A 59 12.66 -7.48 -2.11
N LEU A 60 11.72 -6.53 -2.09
CA LEU A 60 12.01 -5.09 -2.19
C LEU A 60 12.62 -4.49 -0.91
N GLY A 61 12.88 -5.30 0.11
CA GLY A 61 13.61 -4.88 1.29
C GLY A 61 12.74 -4.30 2.41
N PHE A 62 11.44 -4.52 2.41
CA PHE A 62 10.55 -4.18 3.53
C PHE A 62 10.32 -5.38 4.44
N ASP A 63 10.69 -5.26 5.72
CA ASP A 63 10.49 -6.28 6.74
C ASP A 63 9.04 -6.39 7.19
N TYR A 64 8.36 -5.25 7.23
CA TYR A 64 6.93 -5.18 7.48
C TYR A 64 6.21 -4.54 6.29
N SER A 65 5.03 -5.06 5.96
CA SER A 65 4.26 -4.52 4.84
C SER A 65 2.75 -4.68 5.04
N LEU A 66 2.02 -3.59 4.81
CA LEU A 66 0.57 -3.57 4.58
C LEU A 66 0.34 -2.94 3.22
N VAL A 67 0.15 -3.75 2.18
CA VAL A 67 0.19 -3.26 0.79
C VAL A 67 -1.08 -3.54 0.04
N ASN A 68 -1.44 -2.60 -0.84
CA ASN A 68 -2.28 -2.86 -1.98
C ASN A 68 -1.38 -2.98 -3.22
N PRO A 69 -1.33 -4.16 -3.86
CA PRO A 69 -0.58 -4.34 -5.10
C PRO A 69 -1.21 -3.59 -6.27
N ALA A 70 -2.52 -3.29 -6.21
CA ALA A 70 -3.26 -2.63 -7.29
C ALA A 70 -3.03 -1.10 -7.36
N GLY A 71 -3.32 -0.55 -8.53
CA GLY A 71 -3.17 0.87 -8.82
C GLY A 71 -4.16 1.79 -8.09
N PHE A 72 -5.28 1.25 -7.61
CA PHE A 72 -6.39 1.96 -6.96
C PHE A 72 -7.01 1.10 -5.85
N VAL A 73 -7.82 1.70 -4.98
CA VAL A 73 -8.55 0.99 -3.91
C VAL A 73 -9.81 0.35 -4.51
N THR A 74 -10.05 -0.91 -4.16
CA THR A 74 -11.27 -1.64 -4.52
C THR A 74 -12.06 -2.01 -3.27
N ASP A 75 -13.38 -2.10 -3.41
CA ASP A 75 -14.28 -2.64 -2.39
C ASP A 75 -15.16 -3.71 -3.04
N ALA A 76 -14.75 -4.98 -2.87
CA ALA A 76 -15.44 -6.12 -3.43
C ALA A 76 -16.93 -6.21 -3.01
N THR A 77 -17.32 -5.61 -1.87
CA THR A 77 -18.73 -5.60 -1.44
C THR A 77 -19.56 -4.67 -2.32
N LEU A 78 -19.04 -3.49 -2.64
CA LEU A 78 -19.69 -2.53 -3.53
C LEU A 78 -19.59 -3.00 -5.00
N ASP A 79 -18.48 -3.59 -5.41
CA ASP A 79 -18.27 -4.07 -6.78
C ASP A 79 -19.21 -5.23 -7.13
N ASN A 80 -19.44 -6.14 -6.19
CA ASN A 80 -20.33 -7.28 -6.38
C ASN A 80 -21.78 -7.03 -5.94
N ALA A 81 -22.11 -5.84 -5.44
CA ALA A 81 -23.49 -5.47 -5.10
C ALA A 81 -24.39 -5.62 -6.33
N LYS A 82 -25.61 -6.15 -6.14
CA LYS A 82 -26.56 -6.37 -7.24
C LYS A 82 -27.47 -5.17 -7.46
N GLU A 83 -27.79 -4.40 -6.41
CA GLU A 83 -28.64 -3.21 -6.56
C GLU A 83 -28.00 -2.10 -7.40
N ARG A 84 -28.85 -1.36 -8.13
CA ARG A 84 -28.44 -0.18 -8.90
C ARG A 84 -29.48 0.95 -8.67
N PRO A 85 -29.05 2.17 -8.32
CA PRO A 85 -27.67 2.59 -8.04
C PRO A 85 -27.13 1.97 -6.74
N ARG A 86 -25.80 1.93 -6.62
CA ARG A 86 -25.11 1.46 -5.41
C ARG A 86 -24.92 2.64 -4.47
N TYR A 87 -25.14 2.44 -3.18
CA TYR A 87 -24.87 3.42 -2.13
C TYR A 87 -23.91 2.82 -1.11
N GLY A 88 -22.93 3.59 -0.66
CA GLY A 88 -21.98 3.17 0.38
C GLY A 88 -20.63 3.84 0.24
N VAL A 89 -19.87 3.80 1.34
CA VAL A 89 -18.48 4.27 1.39
C VAL A 89 -17.56 3.13 0.95
N VAL A 90 -16.50 3.46 0.21
CA VAL A 90 -15.50 2.48 -0.23
C VAL A 90 -14.58 2.12 0.93
N HIS A 91 -14.57 0.84 1.30
CA HIS A 91 -13.59 0.30 2.23
C HIS A 91 -12.61 -0.64 1.51
N PRO A 92 -11.30 -0.56 1.83
CA PRO A 92 -10.29 -1.39 1.19
C PRO A 92 -10.55 -2.90 1.29
N THR A 93 -10.47 -3.59 0.16
CA THR A 93 -10.47 -5.07 0.06
C THR A 93 -9.29 -5.53 -0.79
N GLY A 94 -8.84 -6.79 -0.62
CA GLY A 94 -7.74 -7.37 -1.41
C GLY A 94 -6.34 -6.84 -1.04
N TRP A 95 -6.20 -6.27 0.15
CA TRP A 95 -4.91 -5.84 0.68
C TRP A 95 -4.18 -7.03 1.29
N MET A 96 -2.86 -6.88 1.44
CA MET A 96 -2.01 -7.91 2.03
C MET A 96 -1.19 -7.35 3.18
N ARG A 97 -1.16 -8.08 4.28
CA ARG A 97 -0.28 -7.85 5.42
C ARG A 97 0.80 -8.93 5.47
N ASN A 98 2.06 -8.55 5.31
CA ASN A 98 3.22 -9.45 5.28
C ASN A 98 3.04 -10.65 4.32
N GLY A 99 2.49 -10.38 3.13
CA GLY A 99 2.24 -11.38 2.09
C GLY A 99 1.02 -12.27 2.32
N LYS A 100 0.18 -11.97 3.33
CA LYS A 100 -1.10 -12.66 3.56
C LYS A 100 -2.26 -11.72 3.27
N HIS A 101 -3.26 -12.20 2.54
CA HIS A 101 -4.51 -11.47 2.34
C HIS A 101 -5.17 -11.14 3.67
N ILE A 102 -5.76 -9.95 3.73
CA ILE A 102 -6.60 -9.51 4.85
C ILE A 102 -8.03 -9.32 4.38
N ASP A 103 -8.95 -9.44 5.33
CA ASP A 103 -10.35 -9.15 5.11
C ASP A 103 -10.57 -7.66 4.79
N ARG A 104 -11.81 -7.33 4.42
CA ARG A 104 -12.26 -5.95 4.20
C ARG A 104 -11.92 -5.11 5.42
N ALA A 105 -11.28 -3.96 5.20
CA ALA A 105 -10.96 -3.03 6.27
C ALA A 105 -12.22 -2.36 6.82
N ASP A 106 -12.25 -2.10 8.13
CA ASP A 106 -13.38 -1.44 8.80
C ASP A 106 -13.38 0.08 8.63
N SER A 107 -12.27 0.65 8.12
CA SER A 107 -12.11 2.09 7.91
C SER A 107 -11.74 2.43 6.47
N ILE A 108 -11.83 3.72 6.12
CA ILE A 108 -11.43 4.20 4.80
C ILE A 108 -9.92 4.08 4.60
N SER A 109 -9.46 4.02 3.34
CA SER A 109 -8.04 3.75 3.00
C SER A 109 -7.03 4.66 3.71
N GLY A 110 -7.34 5.95 3.86
CA GLY A 110 -6.46 6.91 4.54
C GLY A 110 -6.27 6.59 6.02
N GLU A 111 -7.38 6.30 6.70
CA GLU A 111 -7.42 5.94 8.12
C GLU A 111 -6.78 4.57 8.34
N PHE A 112 -7.14 3.60 7.51
CA PHE A 112 -6.59 2.25 7.57
C PHE A 112 -5.06 2.24 7.51
N VAL A 113 -4.48 3.01 6.57
CA VAL A 113 -3.02 3.16 6.47
C VAL A 113 -2.44 3.91 7.66
N SER A 114 -3.06 5.01 8.13
CA SER A 114 -2.52 5.73 9.31
C SER A 114 -2.54 4.88 10.58
N SER A 115 -3.63 4.16 10.82
CA SER A 115 -3.77 3.33 12.01
C SER A 115 -2.73 2.21 12.01
N GLU A 116 -2.45 1.60 10.85
CA GLU A 116 -1.38 0.60 10.73
C GLU A 116 0.01 1.20 11.01
N VAL A 117 0.27 2.42 10.51
CA VAL A 117 1.54 3.13 10.77
C VAL A 117 1.72 3.38 12.26
N VAL A 118 0.72 3.92 12.93
CA VAL A 118 0.76 4.19 14.38
C VAL A 118 0.94 2.89 15.15
N ASN A 119 0.15 1.86 14.84
CA ASN A 119 0.27 0.54 15.47
C ASN A 119 1.66 -0.07 15.29
N TRP A 120 2.26 0.06 14.11
CA TRP A 120 3.60 -0.48 13.86
C TRP A 120 4.68 0.28 14.64
N LEU A 121 4.58 1.61 14.73
CA LEU A 121 5.49 2.42 15.53
C LEU A 121 5.35 2.13 17.03
N ASP A 122 4.13 1.99 17.54
CA ASP A 122 3.86 1.74 18.96
C ASP A 122 4.31 0.34 19.42
N ASN A 123 4.24 -0.65 18.53
CA ASN A 123 4.63 -2.04 18.84
C ASN A 123 6.10 -2.34 18.53
N LYS A 124 6.86 -1.36 18.03
CA LYS A 124 8.28 -1.52 17.77
C LYS A 124 9.02 -1.63 19.11
N LYS A 125 9.78 -2.71 19.29
CA LYS A 125 10.46 -3.04 20.55
C LYS A 125 11.93 -2.62 20.61
N ASP A 126 12.51 -2.21 19.48
CA ASP A 126 13.92 -1.83 19.38
C ASP A 126 14.09 -0.36 18.97
N ASP A 127 15.18 0.26 19.41
CA ASP A 127 15.51 1.68 19.14
C ASP A 127 16.13 1.89 17.75
N LYS A 128 15.96 0.93 16.82
CA LYS A 128 16.56 1.07 15.49
C LYS A 128 15.87 2.17 14.69
N THR A 129 16.67 2.88 13.90
CA THR A 129 16.17 3.85 12.93
C THR A 129 15.26 3.18 11.91
N VAL A 130 14.19 3.89 11.54
CA VAL A 130 13.10 3.38 10.70
C VAL A 130 13.13 4.02 9.32
N LEU A 131 12.90 3.21 8.28
CA LEU A 131 12.35 3.69 7.01
C LEU A 131 10.87 3.33 6.92
N LEU A 132 10.03 4.36 6.83
CA LEU A 132 8.59 4.21 6.61
C LEU A 132 8.20 4.80 5.26
N ILE A 133 7.67 3.98 4.35
CA ILE A 133 7.07 4.46 3.10
C ILE A 133 5.56 4.37 3.22
N ARG A 134 4.92 5.54 3.29
CA ARG A 134 3.45 5.69 3.31
C ARG A 134 2.98 6.20 1.96
N CYS A 135 2.22 5.39 1.21
CA CYS A 135 1.62 5.81 -0.04
C CYS A 135 0.09 5.82 0.07
N LEU A 136 -0.48 7.02 0.19
CA LEU A 136 -1.91 7.24 0.37
C LEU A 136 -2.67 7.32 -0.95
N TYR A 137 -3.92 6.85 -0.92
CA TYR A 137 -4.88 6.97 -2.03
C TYR A 137 -5.73 8.26 -1.97
N GLY A 138 -5.37 9.23 -1.12
CA GLY A 138 -6.26 10.33 -0.72
C GLY A 138 -6.87 11.20 -1.84
N SER A 139 -6.31 11.18 -3.05
CA SER A 139 -6.86 11.85 -4.24
C SER A 139 -7.06 10.93 -5.44
N SER A 140 -6.75 9.64 -5.34
CA SER A 140 -6.98 8.68 -6.42
C SER A 140 -8.40 8.13 -6.34
N GLN A 141 -9.02 7.95 -7.50
CA GLN A 141 -10.37 7.37 -7.57
C GLN A 141 -10.32 5.90 -7.11
N PRO A 142 -11.35 5.41 -6.41
CA PRO A 142 -12.54 6.13 -5.92
C PRO A 142 -12.25 6.99 -4.67
N ALA A 143 -12.80 8.20 -4.63
CA ALA A 143 -12.67 9.08 -3.46
C ALA A 143 -13.49 8.57 -2.27
N GLY A 144 -12.82 8.27 -1.15
CA GLY A 144 -13.44 7.97 0.14
C GLY A 144 -13.05 9.02 1.18
N LEU A 145 -14.03 9.74 1.71
CA LEU A 145 -13.85 10.76 2.76
C LEU A 145 -14.73 10.38 3.94
N ALA A 146 -14.19 10.44 5.16
CA ALA A 146 -15.00 10.24 6.37
C ALA A 146 -15.94 11.44 6.57
N GLU A 147 -17.13 11.22 7.12
CA GLU A 147 -18.14 12.27 7.35
C GLU A 147 -17.65 13.43 8.25
N LYS A 148 -16.54 13.24 8.98
CA LYS A 148 -15.89 14.24 9.84
C LYS A 148 -14.69 14.96 9.21
N ASN A 149 -14.66 15.15 7.89
CA ASN A 149 -13.63 15.99 7.27
C ASN A 149 -13.90 17.49 7.49
N THR A 150 -13.83 17.93 8.75
CA THR A 150 -13.56 19.33 9.09
C THR A 150 -12.08 19.59 8.83
N SER A 151 -11.79 20.62 8.05
CA SER A 151 -10.46 21.06 7.64
C SER A 151 -9.43 21.01 8.78
N ILE A 152 -8.36 20.23 8.62
CA ILE A 152 -7.11 20.50 9.33
C ILE A 152 -6.41 21.59 8.52
N CYS A 153 -6.71 22.84 8.90
CA CYS A 153 -5.90 24.00 8.56
C CYS A 153 -4.54 23.84 9.25
N ILE A 154 -3.46 23.87 8.48
CA ILE A 154 -2.12 24.04 9.01
C ILE A 154 -2.07 25.44 9.64
N HIS A 155 -2.07 25.52 10.96
CA HIS A 155 -1.66 26.75 11.65
C HIS A 155 -0.14 26.86 11.54
N ASN A 156 0.33 27.96 10.96
CA ASN A 156 1.72 28.34 10.99
C ASN A 156 1.86 29.45 12.05
N THR A 157 2.78 29.21 12.99
CA THR A 157 3.22 30.03 14.15
C THR A 157 2.18 30.38 15.20
#